data_AF-A0AAU4BV62-F1
#
_entry.id   AF-A0AAU4BV62-F1
#
_cell.length_a   1.000
_cell.length_b   1.000
_cell.length_c   1.000
_cell.angle_alpha   90.00
_cell.angle_beta   90.00
_cell.angle_gamma   90.00
#
_symmetry.space_group_name_H-M   'P 1'
#
loop_
_entity.id
_entity.type
_entity.pdbx_description
1 polymer ?
#
loop_
_entity_poly.entity_id
_entity_poly.type
_entity_poly.pdbx_seq_one_letter_code
_entity_poly.pdbx_strand_id
1 'polypeptide(L)'
;MRACGEEFAAMDRRRGRGHARAFLAGYLTRDVAPLLRRTYTDPVSRELFQAAAELTGMVAFTAYDTGDHGAAQRARIQALRLAKAAGDRGYGAHTLANLATQAIYLELPGEAVRLARAAVNAAGPHPAVTARLLTTQANAHALAGDHHSFRTTINRATTAMDPRRPTRPTGLDRLLHRAPPCRNRHAVTPGPRPARPCAHLRSPSP
;
A
#
# COMPACT_ATOMS: atom_id res chain seq x y z
N MET A 1 17.32 6.09 -13.54
CA MET A 1 16.45 5.67 -12.41
C MET A 1 16.01 4.21 -12.48
N ARG A 2 15.61 3.68 -13.65
CA ARG A 2 15.11 2.29 -13.79
C ARG A 2 16.08 1.21 -13.28
N ALA A 3 17.38 1.35 -13.57
CA ALA A 3 18.43 0.45 -13.08
C ALA A 3 18.53 0.38 -11.56
N CYS A 4 18.33 1.50 -10.85
CA CYS A 4 18.42 1.56 -9.39
C CYS A 4 17.28 0.79 -8.70
N GLY A 5 16.08 0.76 -9.30
CA GLY A 5 14.96 -0.06 -8.79
C GLY A 5 15.19 -1.57 -8.98
N GLU A 6 15.90 -1.98 -10.03
CA GLU A 6 16.25 -3.39 -10.28
C GLU A 6 17.35 -3.87 -9.34
N GLU A 7 18.36 -3.02 -9.17
CA GLU A 7 19.45 -3.23 -8.22
C GLU A 7 18.93 -3.27 -6.77
N PHE A 8 17.91 -2.47 -6.45
CA PHE A 8 17.24 -2.51 -5.15
C PHE A 8 16.50 -3.82 -4.89
N ALA A 9 15.70 -4.31 -5.84
CA ALA A 9 15.01 -5.59 -5.71
C ALA A 9 16.03 -6.75 -5.57
N ALA A 10 17.21 -6.63 -6.17
CA ALA A 10 18.31 -7.56 -5.98
C ALA A 10 19.00 -7.43 -4.61
N MET A 11 19.09 -6.22 -4.04
CA MET A 11 19.71 -5.94 -2.75
C MET A 11 18.84 -6.37 -1.56
N ASP A 12 17.52 -6.14 -1.63
CA ASP A 12 16.54 -6.60 -0.64
C ASP A 12 16.55 -8.13 -0.50
N ARG A 13 16.71 -8.84 -1.62
CA ARG A 13 16.90 -10.30 -1.66
C ARG A 13 18.21 -10.77 -0.99
N ARG A 14 19.24 -9.93 -0.89
CA ARG A 14 20.61 -10.34 -0.47
C ARG A 14 21.02 -9.88 0.93
N ARG A 15 20.49 -8.76 1.45
CA ARG A 15 21.08 -8.07 2.63
C ARG A 15 20.10 -7.69 3.75
N GLY A 16 18.84 -8.13 3.66
CA GLY A 16 17.82 -7.93 4.70
C GLY A 16 17.11 -6.57 4.63
N ARG A 17 15.84 -6.56 5.08
CA ARG A 17 14.84 -5.51 4.84
C ARG A 17 15.21 -4.12 5.40
N GLY A 18 16.02 -4.07 6.47
CA GLY A 18 16.43 -2.82 7.13
C GLY A 18 17.46 -1.98 6.36
N HIS A 19 18.45 -2.64 5.74
CA HIS A 19 19.48 -1.96 4.93
C HIS A 19 18.89 -1.33 3.67
N ALA A 20 17.88 -2.01 3.10
CA ALA A 20 17.15 -1.55 1.94
C ALA A 20 16.44 -0.20 2.22
N ARG A 21 15.81 -0.05 3.39
CA ARG A 21 15.14 1.20 3.78
C ARG A 21 16.09 2.38 3.89
N ALA A 22 17.21 2.22 4.58
CA ALA A 22 18.18 3.30 4.80
C ALA A 22 18.82 3.76 3.48
N PHE A 23 19.16 2.81 2.60
CA PHE A 23 19.68 3.12 1.28
C PHE A 23 18.67 3.93 0.44
N LEU A 24 17.42 3.48 0.35
CA LEU A 24 16.39 4.19 -0.43
C LEU A 24 16.10 5.59 0.11
N ALA A 25 15.97 5.72 1.43
CA ALA A 25 15.73 7.03 2.04
C ALA A 25 16.89 7.99 1.77
N GLY A 26 18.13 7.49 1.84
CA GLY A 26 19.33 8.23 1.48
C GLY A 26 19.36 8.65 0.01
N TYR A 27 19.04 7.73 -0.91
CA TYR A 27 18.98 8.01 -2.36
C TYR A 27 17.88 9.02 -2.69
N LEU A 28 16.68 8.88 -2.10
CA LEU A 28 15.59 9.83 -2.27
C LEU A 28 15.99 11.24 -1.83
N THR A 29 16.70 11.36 -0.71
CA THR A 29 17.10 12.66 -0.14
C THR A 29 18.25 13.29 -0.92
N ARG A 30 19.30 12.51 -1.23
CA ARG A 30 20.54 13.03 -1.81
C ARG A 30 20.47 13.18 -3.32
N ASP A 31 19.80 12.26 -4.01
CA ASP A 31 19.85 12.17 -5.46
C ASP A 31 18.52 12.57 -6.11
N VAL A 32 17.39 12.09 -5.59
CA VAL A 32 16.08 12.33 -6.23
C VAL A 32 15.50 13.69 -5.87
N ALA A 33 15.54 14.11 -4.60
CA ALA A 33 14.95 15.37 -4.16
C ALA A 33 15.53 16.61 -4.87
N PRO A 34 16.85 16.70 -5.14
CA PRO A 34 17.40 17.79 -5.95
C PRO A 34 16.89 17.80 -7.39
N LEU A 35 16.69 16.62 -7.99
CA LEU A 35 16.14 16.51 -9.36
C LEU A 35 14.71 17.02 -9.41
N LEU A 36 13.87 16.71 -8.42
CA LEU A 36 12.48 17.18 -8.36
C LEU A 36 12.33 18.70 -8.24
N ARG A 37 13.41 19.42 -7.91
CA ARG A 37 13.42 20.90 -7.79
C ARG A 37 13.85 21.60 -9.09
N ARG A 38 14.28 20.85 -10.11
CA ARG A 38 14.69 21.41 -11.40
C ARG A 38 13.50 21.51 -12.35
N THR A 39 13.62 22.36 -13.35
CA THR A 39 12.62 22.52 -14.41
C THR A 39 12.94 21.58 -15.56
N TYR A 40 11.94 20.84 -16.03
CA TYR A 40 12.01 20.00 -17.23
C TYR A 40 10.77 20.21 -18.08
N THR A 41 10.77 19.65 -19.29
CA THR A 41 9.55 19.53 -20.09
C THR A 41 8.51 18.67 -19.35
N ASP A 42 7.23 18.90 -19.62
CA ASP A 42 6.11 18.20 -18.99
C ASP A 42 6.25 16.67 -19.01
N PRO A 43 6.62 16.01 -20.12
CA PRO A 43 6.77 14.55 -20.13
C PRO A 43 7.85 14.06 -19.18
N VAL A 44 9.01 14.72 -19.16
CA VAL A 44 10.15 14.34 -18.32
C VAL A 44 9.84 14.57 -16.84
N SER A 45 9.21 15.70 -16.52
CA SER A 45 8.75 15.99 -15.15
C SER A 45 7.82 14.91 -14.63
N ARG A 46 6.83 14.48 -15.44
CA ARG A 46 5.89 13.41 -15.04
C ARG A 46 6.57 12.08 -14.79
N GLU A 47 7.48 11.66 -15.67
CA GLU A 47 8.25 10.43 -15.48
C GLU A 47 9.12 10.48 -14.22
N LEU A 48 9.72 11.64 -13.93
CA LEU A 48 10.52 11.86 -12.74
C LEU A 48 9.67 11.77 -11.46
N PHE A 49 8.51 12.43 -11.43
CA PHE A 49 7.58 12.34 -10.30
C PHE A 49 7.04 10.92 -10.11
N GLN A 50 6.78 10.19 -11.20
CA GLN A 50 6.36 8.80 -11.14
C GLN A 50 7.44 7.91 -10.51
N ALA A 51 8.68 8.01 -10.98
CA ALA A 51 9.80 7.24 -10.43
C ALA A 51 10.04 7.57 -8.95
N ALA A 52 9.93 8.84 -8.56
CA ALA A 52 10.04 9.26 -7.17
C ALA A 52 8.88 8.70 -6.31
N ALA A 53 7.66 8.66 -6.84
CA ALA A 53 6.51 8.07 -6.16
C ALA A 53 6.74 6.57 -5.90
N GLU A 54 7.20 5.83 -6.91
CA GLU A 54 7.51 4.40 -6.82
C GLU A 54 8.59 4.11 -5.76
N LEU A 55 9.71 4.84 -5.79
CA LEU A 55 10.78 4.70 -4.81
C LEU A 55 10.31 5.03 -3.39
N THR A 56 9.49 6.07 -3.24
CA THR A 56 8.91 6.45 -1.94
C THR A 56 7.94 5.36 -1.44
N GLY A 57 7.18 4.74 -2.33
CA GLY A 57 6.35 3.57 -2.02
C GLY A 57 7.16 2.37 -1.52
N MET A 58 8.37 2.17 -2.05
CA MET A 58 9.28 1.11 -1.57
C MET A 58 9.83 1.40 -0.17
N VAL A 59 10.12 2.67 0.15
CA VAL A 59 10.43 3.07 1.55
C VAL A 59 9.25 2.78 2.47
N ALA A 60 8.03 3.11 2.03
CA ALA A 60 6.82 2.78 2.79
C ALA A 60 6.63 1.27 3.00
N PHE A 61 6.88 0.46 1.98
CA PHE A 61 6.78 -0.99 2.06
C PHE A 61 7.80 -1.57 3.04
N THR A 62 9.06 -1.17 2.95
CA THR A 62 10.12 -1.63 3.89
C THR A 62 9.84 -1.21 5.33
N ALA A 63 9.32 0.00 5.55
CA ALA A 63 8.87 0.44 6.89
C ALA A 63 7.69 -0.41 7.41
N TYR A 64 6.73 -0.72 6.54
CA TYR A 64 5.60 -1.58 6.89
C TYR A 64 6.06 -3.00 7.27
N ASP A 65 6.93 -3.61 6.47
CA ASP A 65 7.49 -4.95 6.70
C ASP A 65 8.32 -5.07 7.98
N THR A 66 8.88 -3.95 8.46
CA THR A 66 9.66 -3.88 9.70
C THR A 66 8.84 -3.45 10.91
N GLY A 67 7.52 -3.24 10.74
CA GLY A 67 6.60 -2.87 11.82
C GLY A 67 6.56 -1.37 12.14
N ASP A 68 7.36 -0.52 11.47
CA ASP A 68 7.28 0.94 11.63
C ASP A 68 6.10 1.50 10.81
N HIS A 69 4.89 1.26 11.31
CA HIS A 69 3.65 1.65 10.66
C HIS A 69 3.49 3.17 10.54
N GLY A 70 4.04 3.94 11.48
CA GLY A 70 4.03 5.41 11.42
C GLY A 70 4.89 5.93 10.27
N ALA A 71 6.11 5.43 10.11
CA ALA A 71 6.96 5.79 8.97
C ALA A 71 6.37 5.31 7.64
N ALA A 72 5.78 4.11 7.62
CA ALA A 72 5.11 3.59 6.43
C ALA A 72 3.97 4.51 5.97
N GLN A 73 3.11 4.97 6.88
CA GLN A 73 2.01 5.86 6.57
C GLN A 73 2.51 7.22 6.03
N ARG A 74 3.51 7.82 6.69
CA ARG A 74 4.11 9.09 6.22
C ARG A 74 4.70 8.97 4.82
N ALA A 75 5.45 7.90 4.55
CA ALA A 75 6.00 7.66 3.22
C ALA A 75 4.90 7.41 2.17
N ARG A 76 3.81 6.70 2.50
CA ARG A 76 2.67 6.54 1.58
C ARG A 76 1.98 7.86 1.26
N ILE A 77 1.83 8.75 2.22
CA ILE A 77 1.28 10.10 1.99
C ILE A 77 2.18 10.90 1.04
N GLN A 78 3.52 10.80 1.18
CA GLN A 78 4.44 11.43 0.24
C GLN A 78 4.35 10.81 -1.16
N ALA A 79 4.30 9.48 -1.25
CA ALA A 79 4.11 8.78 -2.51
C ALA A 79 2.81 9.19 -3.23
N LEU A 80 1.70 9.40 -2.49
CA LEU A 80 0.45 9.92 -3.05
C LEU A 80 0.58 11.31 -3.65
N ARG A 81 1.33 12.21 -2.98
CA ARG A 81 1.56 13.57 -3.49
C ARG A 81 2.39 13.54 -4.77
N LEU A 82 3.43 12.70 -4.81
CA LEU A 82 4.27 12.51 -5.99
C LEU A 82 3.48 11.87 -7.15
N ALA A 83 2.64 10.87 -6.86
CA ALA A 83 1.75 10.25 -7.85
C ALA A 83 0.79 11.28 -8.47
N LYS A 84 0.23 12.17 -7.63
CA LYS A 84 -0.62 13.26 -8.09
C LYS A 84 0.15 14.24 -8.98
N ALA A 85 1.38 14.60 -8.62
CA ALA A 85 2.24 15.46 -9.44
C ALA A 85 2.62 14.80 -10.79
N ALA A 86 2.79 13.48 -10.81
CA ALA A 86 3.01 12.70 -12.03
C ALA A 86 1.76 12.57 -12.92
N GLY A 87 0.57 12.82 -12.38
CA GLY A 87 -0.70 12.48 -13.03
C GLY A 87 -1.02 10.98 -13.04
N ASP A 88 -0.30 10.17 -12.27
CA ASP A 88 -0.47 8.71 -12.22
C ASP A 88 -1.59 8.31 -11.23
N ARG A 89 -2.82 8.31 -11.75
CA ARG A 89 -4.01 7.90 -10.98
C ARG A 89 -3.97 6.42 -10.58
N GLY A 90 -3.36 5.57 -11.40
CA GLY A 90 -3.24 4.13 -11.12
C GLY A 90 -2.36 3.88 -9.90
N TYR A 91 -1.19 4.53 -9.85
CA TYR A 91 -0.30 4.46 -8.70
C TYR A 91 -0.88 5.15 -7.45
N GLY A 92 -1.63 6.24 -7.63
CA GLY A 92 -2.39 6.88 -6.55
C GLY A 92 -3.42 5.93 -5.92
N ALA A 93 -4.24 5.27 -6.74
CA ALA A 93 -5.19 4.25 -6.29
C ALA A 93 -4.49 3.07 -5.62
N HIS A 94 -3.35 2.64 -6.17
CA HIS A 94 -2.54 1.58 -5.60
C HIS A 94 -2.07 1.91 -4.17
N THR A 95 -1.61 3.15 -3.97
CA THR A 95 -1.09 3.62 -2.68
C THR A 95 -2.20 3.78 -1.63
N LEU A 96 -3.40 4.24 -2.04
CA LEU A 96 -4.59 4.27 -1.17
C LEU A 96 -4.99 2.87 -0.70
N ALA A 97 -4.97 1.87 -1.57
CA ALA A 97 -5.22 0.49 -1.15
C ALA A 97 -4.15 -0.03 -0.18
N ASN A 98 -2.88 0.33 -0.34
CA ASN A 98 -1.86 -0.06 0.63
C ASN A 98 -2.06 0.60 2.01
N LEU A 99 -2.56 1.84 2.05
CA LEU A 99 -2.99 2.48 3.30
C LEU A 99 -4.20 1.75 3.90
N ALA A 100 -5.17 1.33 3.07
CA ALA A 100 -6.31 0.55 3.53
C ALA A 100 -5.88 -0.81 4.11
N THR A 101 -4.97 -1.53 3.44
CA THR A 101 -4.39 -2.78 3.97
C THR A 101 -3.70 -2.56 5.31
N GLN A 102 -2.96 -1.45 5.45
CA GLN A 102 -2.35 -1.10 6.74
C GLN A 102 -3.41 -0.83 7.82
N ALA A 103 -4.49 -0.11 7.50
CA ALA A 103 -5.59 0.12 8.43
C ALA A 103 -6.32 -1.18 8.80
N ILE A 104 -6.44 -2.13 7.88
CA ILE A 104 -6.98 -3.47 8.17
C ILE A 104 -6.09 -4.20 9.17
N TYR A 105 -4.77 -4.19 8.94
CA TYR A 105 -3.79 -4.83 9.83
C TYR A 105 -3.81 -4.23 11.25
N LEU A 106 -4.04 -2.92 11.35
CA LEU A 106 -4.12 -2.20 12.62
C LEU A 106 -5.53 -2.24 13.25
N GLU A 107 -6.46 -3.01 12.69
CA GLU A 107 -7.85 -3.14 13.17
C GLU A 107 -8.59 -1.79 13.27
N LEU A 108 -8.40 -0.93 12.26
CA LEU A 108 -9.05 0.38 12.15
C LEU A 108 -10.16 0.35 11.08
N PRO A 109 -11.35 -0.22 11.37
CA PRO A 109 -12.38 -0.52 10.36
C PRO A 109 -12.85 0.71 9.57
N GLY A 110 -13.15 1.81 10.26
CA GLY A 110 -13.63 3.04 9.62
C GLY A 110 -12.60 3.62 8.63
N GLU A 111 -11.33 3.60 9.00
CA GLU A 111 -10.24 4.09 8.16
C GLU A 111 -9.99 3.17 6.97
N ALA A 112 -10.01 1.85 7.19
CA ALA A 112 -9.88 0.85 6.15
C ALA A 112 -10.95 1.01 5.06
N VAL A 113 -12.23 1.14 5.44
CA VAL A 113 -13.35 1.32 4.50
C VAL A 113 -13.20 2.63 3.73
N ARG A 114 -12.87 3.72 4.42
CA ARG A 114 -12.69 5.05 3.80
C ARG A 114 -11.61 5.03 2.73
N LEU A 115 -10.43 4.48 3.06
CA LEU A 115 -9.28 4.41 2.17
C LEU A 115 -9.52 3.47 0.99
N ALA A 116 -10.12 2.30 1.23
CA ALA A 116 -10.37 1.33 0.16
C ALA A 116 -11.39 1.86 -0.86
N ARG A 117 -12.45 2.54 -0.39
CA ARG A 117 -13.41 3.23 -1.27
C ARG A 117 -12.73 4.34 -2.08
N ALA A 118 -11.88 5.14 -1.45
CA ALA A 118 -11.11 6.17 -2.16
C ALA A 118 -10.19 5.55 -3.23
N ALA A 119 -9.58 4.40 -2.94
CA ALA A 119 -8.74 3.68 -3.90
C ALA A 119 -9.53 3.24 -5.13
N VAL A 120 -10.69 2.62 -4.95
CA VAL A 120 -11.57 2.18 -6.04
C VAL A 120 -12.03 3.38 -6.89
N ASN A 121 -12.40 4.49 -6.26
CA ASN A 121 -12.82 5.70 -6.98
C ASN A 121 -11.66 6.36 -7.76
N ALA A 122 -10.42 6.26 -7.25
CA ALA A 122 -9.25 6.83 -7.91
C ALA A 122 -8.80 6.05 -9.15
N ALA A 123 -9.04 4.74 -9.19
CA ALA A 123 -8.49 3.80 -10.17
C ALA A 123 -8.83 4.08 -11.64
N GLY A 124 -9.90 4.82 -11.93
CA GLY A 124 -10.36 5.05 -13.30
C GLY A 124 -10.68 3.74 -14.04
N PRO A 125 -10.67 3.72 -15.39
CA PRO A 125 -11.08 2.55 -16.19
C PRO A 125 -10.02 1.43 -16.25
N HIS A 126 -9.03 1.39 -15.35
CA HIS A 126 -7.90 0.43 -15.40
C HIS A 126 -8.27 -0.96 -14.82
N PRO A 127 -8.57 -1.97 -15.66
CA PRO A 127 -9.19 -3.22 -15.19
C PRO A 127 -8.26 -4.07 -14.30
N ALA A 128 -6.96 -4.08 -14.59
CA ALA A 128 -5.97 -4.89 -13.87
C ALA A 128 -5.80 -4.46 -12.40
N VAL A 129 -6.01 -3.18 -12.08
CA VAL A 129 -5.91 -2.66 -10.71
C VAL A 129 -7.19 -2.94 -9.94
N THR A 130 -8.33 -2.88 -10.62
CA THR A 130 -9.67 -2.96 -10.06
C THR A 130 -9.89 -4.19 -9.19
N ALA A 131 -9.45 -5.38 -9.62
CA ALA A 131 -9.58 -6.60 -8.84
C ALA A 131 -8.94 -6.48 -7.44
N ARG A 132 -7.68 -6.04 -7.37
CA ARG A 132 -6.96 -5.87 -6.10
C ARG A 132 -7.63 -4.83 -5.19
N LEU A 133 -8.08 -3.72 -5.76
CA LEU A 133 -8.73 -2.65 -4.99
C LEU A 133 -10.07 -3.12 -4.42
N LEU A 134 -10.86 -3.84 -5.21
CA LEU A 134 -12.12 -4.43 -4.77
C LEU A 134 -11.89 -5.49 -3.69
N THR A 135 -10.87 -6.36 -3.82
CA THR A 135 -10.52 -7.32 -2.76
C THR A 135 -10.14 -6.60 -1.47
N THR A 136 -9.37 -5.51 -1.55
CA THR A 136 -9.01 -4.70 -0.38
C THR A 136 -10.25 -4.07 0.26
N GLN A 137 -11.18 -3.56 -0.55
CA GLN A 137 -12.44 -2.99 -0.07
C GLN A 137 -13.34 -4.04 0.58
N ALA A 138 -13.45 -5.24 0.00
CA ALA A 138 -14.17 -6.34 0.60
C ALA A 138 -13.58 -6.66 1.99
N ASN A 139 -12.27 -6.83 2.10
CA ASN A 139 -11.61 -7.10 3.39
C ASN A 139 -11.88 -5.99 4.43
N ALA A 140 -11.93 -4.72 4.01
CA ALA A 140 -12.31 -3.62 4.88
C ALA A 140 -13.77 -3.73 5.38
N HIS A 141 -14.71 -4.11 4.51
CA HIS A 141 -16.09 -4.39 4.91
C HIS A 141 -16.20 -5.56 5.88
N ALA A 142 -15.43 -6.63 5.65
CA ALA A 142 -15.38 -7.78 6.56
C ALA A 142 -14.88 -7.38 7.96
N LEU A 143 -13.81 -6.57 8.03
CA LEU A 143 -13.31 -6.05 9.31
C LEU A 143 -14.36 -5.17 10.02
N ALA A 144 -15.15 -4.41 9.27
CA ALA A 144 -16.22 -3.57 9.82
C ALA A 144 -17.49 -4.36 10.21
N GLY A 145 -17.54 -5.68 10.00
CA GLY A 145 -18.74 -6.50 10.24
C GLY A 145 -19.86 -6.33 9.19
N ASP A 146 -19.59 -5.64 8.08
CA ASP A 146 -20.55 -5.43 7.00
C ASP A 146 -20.50 -6.58 5.99
N HIS A 147 -21.15 -7.68 6.36
CA HIS A 147 -21.20 -8.90 5.55
C HIS A 147 -21.91 -8.69 4.21
N HIS A 148 -22.87 -7.78 4.14
CA HIS A 148 -23.58 -7.51 2.89
C HIS A 148 -22.64 -6.83 1.89
N SER A 149 -21.98 -5.73 2.27
CA SER A 149 -21.03 -5.04 1.41
C SER A 149 -19.80 -5.88 1.08
N PHE A 150 -19.36 -6.75 2.00
CA PHE A 150 -18.32 -7.74 1.69
C PHE A 150 -18.72 -8.64 0.51
N ARG A 151 -19.89 -9.29 0.59
CA ARG A 151 -20.37 -10.24 -0.44
C ARG A 151 -20.55 -9.57 -1.81
N THR A 152 -21.13 -8.38 -1.83
CA THR A 152 -21.33 -7.64 -3.08
C THR A 152 -19.98 -7.23 -3.69
N THR A 153 -19.03 -6.78 -2.87
CA THR A 153 -17.74 -6.27 -3.35
C THR A 153 -16.81 -7.40 -3.79
N ILE A 154 -16.77 -8.52 -3.06
CA ILE A 154 -15.92 -9.66 -3.43
C ILE A 154 -16.40 -10.32 -4.73
N ASN A 155 -17.72 -10.38 -4.98
CA ASN A 155 -18.24 -10.87 -6.26
C ASN A 155 -17.79 -9.99 -7.43
N ARG A 156 -17.82 -8.65 -7.27
CA ARG A 156 -17.28 -7.71 -8.26
C ARG A 156 -15.78 -7.90 -8.48
N ALA A 157 -15.02 -8.18 -7.43
CA ALA A 157 -13.59 -8.47 -7.54
C ALA A 157 -13.34 -9.73 -8.38
N THR A 158 -14.09 -10.81 -8.12
CA THR A 158 -14.03 -12.06 -8.88
C THR A 158 -14.35 -11.86 -10.36
N THR A 159 -15.41 -11.11 -10.68
CA THR A 159 -15.73 -10.77 -12.07
C THR A 159 -14.64 -9.93 -12.75
N ALA A 160 -13.96 -9.05 -12.00
CA ALA A 160 -12.85 -8.27 -12.53
C ALA A 160 -11.57 -9.10 -12.79
N MET A 161 -11.43 -10.26 -12.15
CA MET A 161 -10.32 -11.20 -12.35
C MET A 161 -10.54 -12.19 -13.49
N ASP A 162 -11.69 -12.17 -14.18
CA ASP A 162 -11.99 -13.13 -15.25
C ASP A 162 -10.92 -13.02 -16.37
N PRO A 163 -10.12 -14.09 -16.60
CA PRO A 163 -9.00 -14.09 -17.54
C PRO A 163 -9.42 -13.90 -19.01
N ARG A 164 -10.72 -13.96 -19.32
CA ARG A 164 -11.26 -13.69 -20.67
C ARG A 164 -11.29 -12.20 -21.02
N ARG A 165 -10.99 -11.31 -20.07
CA ARG A 165 -10.95 -9.86 -20.29
C ARG A 165 -9.52 -9.39 -20.60
N PRO A 166 -9.26 -8.74 -21.75
CA PRO A 166 -7.92 -8.29 -22.10
C PRO A 166 -7.44 -7.21 -21.12
N THR A 167 -6.45 -7.54 -20.29
CA THR A 167 -5.71 -6.59 -19.47
C THR A 167 -4.49 -6.10 -20.27
N ARG A 168 -4.44 -4.80 -20.58
CA ARG A 168 -3.25 -4.21 -21.19
C ARG A 168 -2.16 -4.08 -20.12
N PRO A 169 -0.93 -4.57 -20.33
CA PRO A 169 0.12 -4.45 -19.34
C PRO A 169 0.45 -2.98 -19.13
N THR A 170 0.24 -2.50 -17.90
CA THR A 170 0.55 -1.13 -17.47
C THR A 170 1.82 -1.13 -16.63
N GLY A 171 2.38 0.04 -16.32
CA GLY A 171 3.43 0.16 -15.30
C GLY A 171 3.04 -0.47 -13.96
N LEU A 172 1.74 -0.61 -13.68
CA LEU A 172 1.23 -1.27 -12.50
C LEU A 172 1.34 -2.80 -12.51
N ASP A 173 1.34 -3.45 -13.68
CA ASP A 173 1.64 -4.90 -13.78
C ASP A 173 3.07 -5.16 -13.31
N ARG A 174 4.02 -4.27 -13.63
CA ARG A 174 5.40 -4.37 -13.13
C ARG A 174 5.50 -4.22 -11.61
N LEU A 175 4.62 -3.43 -10.99
CA LEU A 175 4.58 -3.23 -9.53
C LEU A 175 3.90 -4.39 -8.80
N LEU A 176 2.83 -4.96 -9.38
CA LEU A 176 2.18 -6.18 -8.86
C LEU A 176 3.09 -7.41 -8.96
N HIS A 177 3.96 -7.49 -9.97
CA HIS A 177 5.00 -8.53 -10.10
C HIS A 177 6.28 -8.28 -9.29
N ARG A 178 6.48 -7.08 -8.73
CA ARG A 178 7.67 -6.72 -7.93
C ARG A 178 7.47 -6.75 -6.43
N ALA A 179 6.24 -6.61 -5.95
CA ALA A 179 5.93 -6.97 -4.58
C ALA A 179 6.11 -8.49 -4.49
N PRO A 180 7.07 -9.03 -3.70
CA PRO A 180 7.04 -10.45 -3.39
C PRO A 180 5.64 -10.74 -2.84
N PRO A 181 5.02 -11.90 -3.16
CA PRO A 181 3.72 -12.22 -2.63
C PRO A 181 3.75 -11.94 -1.14
N CYS A 182 2.80 -11.13 -0.65
CA CYS A 182 2.58 -11.02 0.78
C CYS A 182 2.34 -12.46 1.23
N ARG A 183 3.39 -13.13 1.72
CA ARG A 183 3.30 -14.48 2.23
C ARG A 183 2.64 -14.29 3.59
N ASN A 184 1.32 -14.13 3.53
CA ASN A 184 0.44 -14.01 4.67
C ASN A 184 0.46 -15.39 5.33
N ARG A 185 1.48 -15.65 6.15
CA ARG A 185 1.61 -16.91 6.89
C ARG A 185 0.68 -16.97 8.10
N HIS A 186 -0.16 -15.96 8.29
CA HIS A 186 -1.27 -16.01 9.23
C HIS A 186 -2.53 -16.41 8.48
N ALA A 187 -2.57 -17.70 8.15
CA ALA A 187 -3.80 -18.45 8.31
C ALA A 187 -4.34 -18.15 9.72
N VAL A 188 -5.65 -17.95 9.78
CA VAL A 188 -6.47 -17.93 10.99
C VAL A 188 -5.92 -18.92 12.03
N THR A 189 -5.22 -18.41 13.03
CA THR A 189 -5.00 -19.08 14.31
C THR A 189 -5.16 -18.00 15.37
N PRO A 190 -6.14 -18.11 16.28
CA PRO A 190 -6.32 -17.13 17.34
C PRO A 190 -5.17 -17.28 18.34
N GLY A 191 -4.21 -16.36 18.29
CA GLY A 191 -3.24 -16.19 19.38
C GLY A 191 -3.95 -15.74 20.67
N PRO A 192 -3.36 -15.97 21.84
CA PRO A 192 -4.03 -15.75 23.12
C PRO A 192 -4.37 -14.27 23.28
N ARG A 193 -5.64 -14.00 23.63
CA ARG A 193 -6.17 -12.66 23.92
C ARG A 193 -5.30 -11.98 24.99
N PRO A 194 -5.00 -10.68 24.88
CA PRO A 194 -4.44 -9.94 26.00
C PRO A 194 -5.43 -10.01 27.18
N ALA A 195 -4.91 -10.31 28.37
CA ALA A 195 -5.68 -10.37 29.60
C ALA A 195 -6.40 -9.04 29.83
N ARG A 196 -7.72 -9.10 30.07
CA ARG A 196 -8.48 -7.96 30.57
C ARG A 196 -7.84 -7.49 31.89
N PRO A 197 -7.65 -6.18 32.11
CA PRO A 197 -7.25 -5.71 33.42
C PRO A 197 -8.34 -6.08 34.43
N CYS A 198 -7.95 -6.84 35.45
CA CYS A 198 -8.78 -7.16 36.61
C CYS A 198 -9.27 -5.84 37.24
N ALA A 199 -10.58 -5.77 37.51
CA ALA A 199 -11.20 -4.67 38.21
C ALA A 199 -10.49 -4.41 39.55
N HIS A 200 -10.10 -3.15 39.77
CA HIS A 200 -9.60 -2.69 41.06
C HIS A 200 -10.68 -2.82 42.14
N LEU A 201 -10.32 -3.58 43.17
CA LEU A 201 -10.61 -3.39 44.60
C LEU A 201 -11.54 -2.21 44.95
N ARG A 202 -12.75 -2.54 45.43
CA ARG A 202 -13.45 -1.73 46.43
C ARG A 202 -13.32 -2.41 47.78
N SER A 203 -12.66 -1.76 48.73
CA SER A 203 -12.72 -2.07 50.15
C SER A 203 -14.05 -1.58 50.75
N PRO A 204 -14.59 -2.22 51.80
CA PRO A 204 -15.71 -1.68 52.56
C PRO A 204 -15.21 -0.63 53.57
N SER A 205 -15.97 0.45 53.76
CA SER A 205 -15.83 1.39 54.88
C SER A 205 -16.78 0.96 56.02
N PRO A 206 -16.50 1.34 57.28
CA PRO A 206 -17.02 0.69 58.48
C PRO A 206 -18.53 0.89 58.71
#